data_AF-A0A7J6ACZ4-F1
#
_entry.id   AF-A0A7J6ACZ4-F1
#
_cell.length_a   1.000
_cell.length_b   1.000
_cell.length_c   1.000
_cell.angle_alpha   90.00
_cell.angle_beta   90.00
_cell.angle_gamma   90.00
#
_symmetry.space_group_name_H-M   'P 1'
#
loop_
_entity.id
_entity.type
_entity.pdbx_description
1 polymer ?
#
loop_
_entity_poly.entity_id
_entity_poly.type
_entity_poly.pdbx_seq_one_letter_code
_entity_poly.pdbx_strand_id
1 'polypeptide(L)'
;MEDSSKEEYKIHSFDPETQKLLKTALKDPGLVDLEAVCNIIVDQSLKDQVFSKEAGRMCFTIVQAEAKQNNNSSVFRSHLLNRLQQEFKSREEMRKRSIREWVCYVSFICNIFDYLKVNNLPMMALVHPLYDCLMRLAQPDALKNEEEVDCLVLQLHRIGDQLDKVNTERMDELFFLLRDGFLLRDGLSSLTRLLLLEILEFRAGDWSLSDTAQKYYYSEVHD
;
A
#
# COMPACT_ATOMS: atom_id res chain seq x y z
N MET A 1 -19.80 22.30 -11.40
CA MET A 1 -20.65 21.65 -10.40
C MET A 1 -20.73 20.19 -10.82
N GLU A 2 -19.73 19.42 -10.45
CA GLU A 2 -19.71 17.99 -10.74
C GLU A 2 -20.21 17.26 -9.51
N ASP A 3 -21.26 16.50 -9.77
CA ASP A 3 -21.96 15.62 -8.86
C ASP A 3 -20.94 14.71 -8.19
N SER A 4 -20.78 14.88 -6.87
CA SER A 4 -20.06 13.94 -6.02
C SER A 4 -20.88 12.66 -6.00
N SER A 5 -20.73 11.85 -7.05
CA SER A 5 -21.16 10.46 -7.11
C SER A 5 -20.87 9.83 -5.75
N LYS A 6 -21.91 9.25 -5.14
CA LYS A 6 -21.84 8.51 -3.89
C LYS A 6 -20.87 7.34 -4.09
N GLU A 7 -19.58 7.60 -3.95
CA GLU A 7 -18.56 6.56 -3.95
C GLU A 7 -18.75 5.76 -2.66
N GLU A 8 -19.18 4.52 -2.83
CA GLU A 8 -19.48 3.63 -1.73
C GLU A 8 -18.16 3.13 -1.13
N TYR A 9 -17.65 3.87 -0.14
CA TYR A 9 -16.54 3.39 0.68
C TYR A 9 -16.90 2.02 1.26
N LYS A 10 -15.98 1.05 1.22
CA LYS A 10 -16.19 -0.31 1.73
C LYS A 10 -16.16 -0.34 3.26
N ILE A 11 -17.09 0.35 3.89
CA ILE A 11 -17.24 0.42 5.35
C ILE A 11 -18.27 -0.57 5.89
N HIS A 12 -18.78 -1.46 5.05
CA HIS A 12 -19.75 -2.50 5.44
C HIS A 12 -19.18 -3.52 6.44
N SER A 13 -17.86 -3.61 6.56
CA SER A 13 -17.15 -4.44 7.55
C SER A 13 -17.21 -3.89 8.96
N PHE A 14 -17.59 -2.62 9.15
CA PHE A 14 -17.67 -1.97 10.46
C PHE A 14 -19.06 -2.08 11.06
N ASP A 15 -19.15 -1.97 12.39
CA ASP A 15 -20.42 -1.85 13.10
C ASP A 15 -21.13 -0.51 12.76
N PRO A 16 -22.46 -0.41 12.97
CA PRO A 16 -23.23 0.77 12.60
C PRO A 16 -22.76 2.09 13.25
N GLU A 17 -22.22 2.05 14.48
CA GLU A 17 -21.75 3.24 15.17
C GLU A 17 -20.46 3.74 14.53
N THR A 18 -19.52 2.84 14.27
CA THR A 18 -18.27 3.15 13.55
C THR A 18 -18.55 3.63 12.13
N GLN A 19 -19.50 3.02 11.41
CA GLN A 19 -19.91 3.51 10.09
C GLN A 19 -20.44 4.94 10.14
N LYS A 20 -21.24 5.28 11.17
CA LYS A 20 -21.75 6.65 11.37
C LYS A 20 -20.60 7.61 11.67
N LEU A 21 -19.65 7.22 12.52
CA LEU A 21 -18.46 8.00 12.83
C LEU A 21 -17.63 8.30 11.57
N LEU A 22 -17.30 7.28 10.77
CA LEU A 22 -16.54 7.42 9.53
C LEU A 22 -17.29 8.29 8.49
N LYS A 23 -18.60 8.08 8.31
CA LYS A 23 -19.44 8.93 7.45
C LYS A 23 -19.47 10.39 7.90
N THR A 24 -19.39 10.63 9.21
CA THR A 24 -19.34 11.98 9.78
C THR A 24 -17.97 12.58 9.54
N ALA A 25 -16.88 11.85 9.80
CA ALA A 25 -15.50 12.30 9.53
C ALA A 25 -15.26 12.69 8.05
N LEU A 26 -15.89 11.99 7.10
CA LEU A 26 -15.80 12.29 5.67
C LEU A 26 -16.51 13.58 5.26
N LYS A 27 -17.52 14.02 6.03
CA LYS A 27 -18.35 15.19 5.71
C LYS A 27 -17.99 16.41 6.56
N ASP A 28 -17.79 16.17 7.85
CA ASP A 28 -17.58 17.18 8.88
C ASP A 28 -16.56 16.69 9.92
N PRO A 29 -15.26 16.66 9.56
CA PRO A 29 -14.19 16.20 10.45
C PRO A 29 -14.08 17.01 11.76
N GLY A 30 -14.61 18.24 11.82
CA GLY A 30 -14.63 19.04 13.05
C GLY A 30 -15.56 18.52 14.14
N LEU A 31 -16.50 17.61 13.82
CA LEU A 31 -17.48 17.06 14.76
C LEU A 31 -17.08 15.72 15.38
N VAL A 32 -15.91 15.21 15.03
CA VAL A 32 -15.44 13.89 15.45
C VAL A 32 -14.06 13.96 16.06
N ASP A 33 -13.73 12.98 16.89
CA ASP A 33 -12.36 12.76 17.33
C ASP A 33 -11.54 12.17 16.18
N LEU A 34 -10.70 12.99 15.57
CA LEU A 34 -9.85 12.60 14.43
C LEU A 34 -8.78 11.58 14.81
N GLU A 35 -8.33 11.54 16.07
CA GLU A 35 -7.40 10.53 16.55
C GLU A 35 -8.09 9.17 16.63
N ALA A 36 -9.30 9.13 17.20
CA ALA A 36 -10.11 7.90 17.25
C ALA A 36 -10.44 7.37 15.84
N VAL A 37 -10.85 8.26 14.93
CA VAL A 37 -11.10 7.91 13.51
C VAL A 37 -9.86 7.34 12.85
N CYS A 38 -8.69 7.96 13.07
CA CYS A 38 -7.41 7.48 12.56
C CYS A 38 -7.11 6.06 13.07
N ASN A 39 -7.22 5.83 14.38
CA ASN A 39 -6.95 4.53 14.98
C ASN A 39 -7.86 3.44 14.39
N ILE A 40 -9.17 3.71 14.25
CA ILE A 40 -10.12 2.78 13.65
C ILE A 40 -9.74 2.41 12.21
N ILE A 41 -9.37 3.40 11.39
CA ILE A 41 -8.99 3.16 9.99
C ILE A 41 -7.72 2.32 9.92
N VAL A 42 -6.69 2.64 10.72
CA VAL A 42 -5.44 1.88 10.71
C VAL A 42 -5.69 0.45 11.21
N ASP A 43 -6.37 0.28 12.33
CA ASP A 43 -6.60 -1.04 12.95
C ASP A 43 -7.41 -1.96 12.03
N GLN A 44 -8.40 -1.42 11.31
CA GLN A 44 -9.14 -2.21 10.33
C GLN A 44 -8.28 -2.53 9.10
N SER A 45 -7.46 -1.59 8.63
CA SER A 45 -6.60 -1.79 7.46
C SER A 45 -5.57 -2.90 7.68
N LEU A 46 -5.16 -3.14 8.92
CA LEU A 46 -4.28 -4.26 9.29
C LEU A 46 -4.97 -5.62 9.26
N LYS A 47 -6.30 -5.66 9.43
CA LYS A 47 -7.08 -6.91 9.54
C LYS A 47 -7.73 -7.31 8.22
N ASP A 48 -8.12 -6.33 7.42
CA ASP A 48 -8.92 -6.50 6.22
C ASP A 48 -8.18 -5.98 4.98
N GLN A 49 -7.73 -6.92 4.15
CA GLN A 49 -7.00 -6.65 2.92
C GLN A 49 -7.87 -5.93 1.86
N VAL A 50 -9.19 -6.11 1.89
CA VAL A 50 -10.09 -5.41 0.98
C VAL A 50 -10.23 -3.95 1.42
N PHE A 51 -10.36 -3.73 2.73
CA PHE A 51 -10.42 -2.39 3.30
C PHE A 51 -9.10 -1.63 3.16
N SER A 52 -7.95 -2.30 3.34
CA SER A 52 -6.64 -1.64 3.25
C SER A 52 -6.41 -0.92 1.92
N LYS A 53 -6.96 -1.47 0.82
CA LYS A 53 -6.97 -0.88 -0.54
C LYS A 53 -7.81 0.40 -0.64
N GLU A 54 -8.91 0.47 0.10
CA GLU A 54 -9.82 1.64 0.11
C GLU A 54 -9.42 2.71 1.13
N ALA A 55 -8.71 2.31 2.18
CA ALA A 55 -8.38 3.19 3.29
C ALA A 55 -7.56 4.42 2.86
N GLY A 56 -6.73 4.30 1.83
CA GLY A 56 -6.01 5.44 1.23
C GLY A 56 -6.93 6.54 0.70
N ARG A 57 -8.01 6.15 -0.02
CA ARG A 57 -9.03 7.09 -0.50
C ARG A 57 -9.75 7.76 0.66
N MET A 58 -10.14 6.99 1.67
CA MET A 58 -10.81 7.53 2.87
C MET A 58 -9.94 8.56 3.59
N CYS A 59 -8.68 8.22 3.85
CA CYS A 59 -7.72 9.12 4.48
C CYS A 59 -7.54 10.41 3.67
N PHE A 60 -7.43 10.30 2.34
CA PHE A 60 -7.35 11.47 1.46
C PHE A 60 -8.59 12.36 1.58
N THR A 61 -9.79 11.79 1.52
CA THR A 61 -11.04 12.56 1.63
C THR A 61 -11.15 13.26 2.97
N ILE A 62 -10.79 12.61 4.08
CA ILE A 62 -10.81 13.23 5.42
C ILE A 62 -9.82 14.39 5.49
N VAL A 63 -8.59 14.23 5.00
CA VAL A 63 -7.59 15.32 4.97
C VAL A 63 -8.08 16.50 4.14
N GLN A 64 -8.70 16.25 2.99
CA GLN A 64 -9.24 17.30 2.14
C GLN A 64 -10.44 18.01 2.77
N ALA A 65 -11.31 17.29 3.47
CA ALA A 65 -12.42 17.87 4.22
C ALA A 65 -11.91 18.73 5.39
N GLU A 66 -10.90 18.25 6.12
CA GLU A 66 -10.29 18.96 7.25
C GLU A 66 -9.65 20.28 6.80
N ALA A 67 -8.86 20.24 5.72
CA ALA A 67 -8.16 21.41 5.19
C ALA A 67 -9.15 22.50 4.73
N LYS A 68 -10.29 22.11 4.15
CA LYS A 68 -11.34 23.03 3.69
C LYS A 68 -12.07 23.73 4.82
N GLN A 69 -12.30 23.04 5.95
CA GLN A 69 -13.09 23.58 7.06
C GLN A 69 -12.26 24.47 7.99
N ASN A 70 -11.02 24.07 8.30
CA ASN A 70 -10.26 24.65 9.42
C ASN A 70 -8.95 25.33 8.98
N ASN A 71 -9.00 26.24 8.00
CA ASN A 71 -7.85 27.07 7.58
C ASN A 71 -6.53 26.25 7.39
N ASN A 72 -6.56 25.17 6.62
CA ASN A 72 -5.41 24.27 6.40
C ASN A 72 -4.92 23.51 7.65
N SER A 73 -5.80 23.21 8.61
CA SER A 73 -5.52 22.23 9.67
C SER A 73 -5.07 20.88 9.08
N SER A 74 -4.11 20.23 9.73
CA SER A 74 -3.59 18.92 9.33
C SER A 74 -3.46 17.95 10.51
N VAL A 75 -4.43 18.00 11.43
CA VAL A 75 -4.49 17.19 12.65
C VAL A 75 -4.65 15.72 12.27
N PHE A 76 -5.62 15.37 11.41
CA PHE A 76 -5.83 13.97 11.01
C PHE A 76 -4.60 13.40 10.32
N ARG A 77 -3.99 14.16 9.41
CA ARG A 77 -2.74 13.76 8.72
C ARG A 77 -1.61 13.51 9.72
N SER A 78 -1.46 14.36 10.73
CA SER A 78 -0.44 14.20 11.79
C SER A 78 -0.66 12.91 12.56
N HIS A 79 -1.89 12.63 13.02
CA HIS A 79 -2.22 11.39 13.70
C HIS A 79 -1.97 10.16 12.81
N LEU A 80 -2.35 10.22 11.54
CA LEU A 80 -2.13 9.15 10.57
C LEU A 80 -0.64 8.82 10.39
N LEU A 81 0.20 9.83 10.17
CA LEU A 81 1.64 9.62 10.01
C LEU A 81 2.29 9.08 11.29
N ASN A 82 1.90 9.61 12.46
CA ASN A 82 2.41 9.12 13.74
C ASN A 82 2.02 7.65 13.98
N ARG A 83 0.76 7.30 13.70
CA ARG A 83 0.24 5.94 13.85
C ARG A 83 0.92 4.96 12.88
N LEU A 84 1.10 5.35 11.61
CA LEU A 84 1.85 4.57 10.61
C LEU A 84 3.30 4.34 11.03
N GLN A 85 3.95 5.36 11.59
CA GLN A 85 5.33 5.26 12.07
C GLN A 85 5.45 4.32 13.28
N GLN A 86 4.45 4.31 14.17
CA GLN A 86 4.42 3.35 15.29
C GLN A 86 4.37 1.91 14.78
N GLU A 87 3.45 1.61 13.85
CA GLU A 87 3.37 0.26 13.24
C GLU A 87 4.64 -0.12 12.47
N PHE A 88 5.25 0.84 11.77
CA PHE A 88 6.50 0.62 11.05
C PHE A 88 7.64 0.16 11.98
N LYS A 89 7.72 0.73 13.20
CA LYS A 89 8.75 0.40 14.18
C LYS A 89 8.61 -1.03 14.70
N SER A 90 7.39 -1.56 14.77
CA SER A 90 7.09 -2.93 15.20
C SER A 90 6.95 -3.93 14.06
N ARG A 91 7.30 -3.56 12.81
CA ARG A 91 7.04 -4.39 11.61
C ARG A 91 7.59 -5.82 11.66
N GLU A 92 8.78 -6.04 12.23
CA GLU A 92 9.34 -7.39 12.32
C GLU A 92 8.56 -8.26 13.32
N GLU A 93 8.06 -7.68 14.42
CA GLU A 93 7.21 -8.38 15.38
C GLU A 93 5.81 -8.62 14.80
N MET A 94 5.28 -7.66 14.03
CA MET A 94 4.03 -7.82 13.26
C MET A 94 4.15 -9.00 12.29
N ARG A 95 5.23 -9.05 11.48
CA ARG A 95 5.49 -10.14 10.55
C ARG A 95 5.61 -11.50 11.23
N LYS A 96 6.33 -11.57 12.36
CA LYS A 96 6.44 -12.80 13.17
C LYS A 96 5.09 -13.26 13.71
N ARG A 97 4.23 -12.32 14.13
CA ARG A 97 2.90 -12.61 14.66
C ARG A 97 1.93 -13.09 13.57
N SER A 98 1.92 -12.42 12.42
CA SER A 98 0.99 -12.67 11.33
C SER A 98 1.50 -12.11 10.01
N ILE A 99 1.81 -13.00 9.05
CA ILE A 99 2.19 -12.60 7.68
C ILE A 99 1.08 -11.79 7.03
N ARG A 100 -0.18 -12.23 7.20
CA ARG A 100 -1.36 -11.52 6.68
C ARG A 100 -1.44 -10.09 7.19
N GLU A 101 -1.21 -9.88 8.49
CA GLU A 101 -1.23 -8.53 9.08
C GLU A 101 -0.11 -7.66 8.52
N TRP A 102 1.08 -8.24 8.35
CA TRP A 102 2.23 -7.58 7.73
C TRP A 102 1.97 -7.16 6.28
N VAL A 103 1.45 -8.04 5.42
CA VAL A 103 1.15 -7.67 4.03
C VAL A 103 -0.02 -6.68 3.92
N CYS A 104 -0.98 -6.73 4.85
CA CYS A 104 -2.02 -5.71 4.99
C CYS A 104 -1.43 -4.35 5.34
N TYR A 105 -0.47 -4.29 6.27
CA TYR A 105 0.27 -3.07 6.59
C TYR A 105 1.03 -2.51 5.38
N VAL A 106 1.80 -3.35 4.68
CA VAL A 106 2.55 -2.93 3.48
C VAL A 106 1.60 -2.39 2.41
N SER A 107 0.50 -3.09 2.16
CA SER A 107 -0.53 -2.62 1.23
C SER A 107 -1.07 -1.26 1.66
N PHE A 108 -1.41 -1.10 2.95
CA PHE A 108 -1.96 0.13 3.49
C PHE A 108 -1.00 1.31 3.35
N ILE A 109 0.27 1.19 3.73
CA ILE A 109 1.24 2.29 3.59
C ILE A 109 1.46 2.67 2.11
N CYS A 110 1.45 1.69 1.19
CA CYS A 110 1.51 1.94 -0.25
C CYS A 110 0.27 2.70 -0.74
N ASN A 111 -0.92 2.37 -0.24
CA ASN A 111 -2.15 3.12 -0.54
C ASN A 111 -2.11 4.55 -0.02
N ILE A 112 -1.60 4.77 1.20
CA ILE A 112 -1.44 6.13 1.71
C ILE A 112 -0.51 6.94 0.81
N PHE A 113 0.59 6.36 0.34
CA PHE A 113 1.51 7.03 -0.57
C PHE A 113 0.88 7.38 -1.93
N ASP A 114 0.10 6.45 -2.48
CA ASP A 114 -0.57 6.61 -3.78
C ASP A 114 -1.64 7.71 -3.73
N TYR A 115 -2.46 7.74 -2.68
CA TYR A 115 -3.59 8.68 -2.58
C TYR A 115 -3.27 9.99 -1.84
N LEU A 116 -2.49 9.95 -0.76
CA LEU A 116 -2.29 11.12 0.09
C LEU A 116 -1.13 11.98 -0.43
N LYS A 117 -1.48 12.95 -1.27
CA LYS A 117 -0.56 13.90 -1.89
C LYS A 117 -0.66 15.29 -1.25
N VAL A 118 0.48 15.97 -1.08
CA VAL A 118 0.56 17.36 -0.63
C VAL A 118 0.96 18.21 -1.82
N ASN A 119 0.12 19.15 -2.23
CA ASN A 119 0.33 19.97 -3.44
C ASN A 119 0.59 19.11 -4.70
N ASN A 120 -0.17 18.03 -4.88
CA ASN A 120 0.00 17.02 -5.94
C ASN A 120 1.32 16.24 -5.92
N LEU A 121 2.16 16.42 -4.90
CA LEU A 121 3.39 15.65 -4.72
C LEU A 121 3.19 14.55 -3.67
N PRO A 122 3.83 13.38 -3.84
CA PRO A 122 3.82 12.34 -2.83
C PRO A 122 4.48 12.80 -1.54
N MET A 123 4.04 12.27 -0.41
CA MET A 123 4.65 12.59 0.88
C MET A 123 6.02 11.94 1.02
N MET A 124 7.08 12.74 0.90
CA MET A 124 8.47 12.28 1.01
C MET A 124 8.79 11.54 2.33
N ALA A 125 8.06 11.85 3.40
CA ALA A 125 8.19 11.17 4.70
C ALA A 125 7.89 9.66 4.63
N LEU A 126 7.12 9.21 3.63
CA LEU A 126 6.78 7.79 3.45
C LEU A 126 7.76 7.03 2.55
N VAL A 127 8.55 7.72 1.73
CA VAL A 127 9.42 7.10 0.72
C VAL A 127 10.40 6.12 1.36
N HIS A 128 11.11 6.53 2.41
CA HIS A 128 12.04 5.65 3.10
C HIS A 128 11.36 4.43 3.73
N PRO A 129 10.31 4.59 4.56
CA PRO A 129 9.54 3.46 5.09
C PRO A 129 9.03 2.49 4.02
N LEU A 130 8.56 2.99 2.87
CA LEU A 130 8.07 2.16 1.77
C LEU A 130 9.17 1.28 1.20
N TYR A 131 10.31 1.87 0.84
CA TYR A 131 11.45 1.10 0.36
C TYR A 131 11.89 0.08 1.41
N ASP A 132 11.92 0.42 2.69
CA ASP A 132 12.30 -0.52 3.74
C ASP A 132 11.31 -1.71 3.84
N CYS A 133 10.01 -1.47 3.63
CA CYS A 133 9.00 -2.53 3.51
C CYS A 133 9.21 -3.40 2.27
N LEU A 134 9.43 -2.81 1.09
CA LEU A 134 9.64 -3.55 -0.15
C LEU A 134 10.94 -4.36 -0.12
N MET A 135 12.02 -3.78 0.40
CA MET A 135 13.30 -4.45 0.63
C MET A 135 13.17 -5.60 1.62
N ARG A 136 12.28 -5.48 2.61
CA ARG A 136 11.97 -6.57 3.55
C ARG A 136 11.24 -7.72 2.87
N LEU A 137 10.29 -7.44 1.97
CA LEU A 137 9.57 -8.44 1.18
C LEU A 137 10.48 -9.11 0.12
N ALA A 138 11.51 -8.41 -0.35
CA ALA A 138 12.54 -8.96 -1.24
C ALA A 138 13.60 -9.81 -0.52
N GLN A 139 13.52 -9.94 0.81
CA GLN A 139 14.49 -10.75 1.54
C GLN A 139 14.32 -12.25 1.24
N PRO A 140 15.40 -13.02 1.36
CA PRO A 140 15.43 -14.45 1.06
C PRO A 140 14.36 -15.31 1.73
N ASP A 141 14.03 -15.01 2.98
CA ASP A 141 13.02 -15.72 3.75
C ASP A 141 11.60 -15.34 3.32
N ALA A 142 11.39 -14.08 2.95
CA ALA A 142 10.11 -13.56 2.46
C ALA A 142 9.80 -14.05 1.04
N LEU A 143 10.81 -14.17 0.17
CA LEU A 143 10.62 -14.73 -1.18
C LEU A 143 10.17 -16.20 -1.20
N LYS A 144 10.26 -16.92 -0.09
CA LYS A 144 9.70 -18.28 0.04
C LYS A 144 8.22 -18.29 0.41
N ASN A 145 7.66 -17.15 0.78
CA ASN A 145 6.27 -16.98 1.14
C ASN A 145 5.52 -16.32 -0.02
N GLU A 146 4.62 -17.07 -0.66
CA GLU A 146 3.87 -16.58 -1.82
C GLU A 146 3.00 -15.37 -1.51
N GLU A 147 2.45 -15.25 -0.29
CA GLU A 147 1.63 -14.11 0.13
C GLU A 147 2.45 -12.81 0.19
N GLU A 148 3.71 -12.91 0.62
CA GLU A 148 4.64 -11.78 0.64
C GLU A 148 5.09 -11.37 -0.76
N VAL A 149 5.34 -12.36 -1.64
CA VAL A 149 5.72 -12.10 -3.04
C VAL A 149 4.57 -11.48 -3.82
N ASP A 150 3.35 -11.99 -3.67
CA ASP A 150 2.15 -11.40 -4.27
C ASP A 150 1.97 -9.95 -3.82
N CYS A 151 2.11 -9.68 -2.52
CA CYS A 151 2.04 -8.32 -2.00
C CYS A 151 3.10 -7.41 -2.63
N LEU A 152 4.35 -7.86 -2.71
CA LEU A 152 5.48 -7.11 -3.28
C LEU A 152 5.22 -6.73 -4.75
N VAL A 153 4.90 -7.73 -5.58
CA VAL A 153 4.65 -7.53 -7.01
C VAL A 153 3.44 -6.63 -7.22
N LEU A 154 2.36 -6.83 -6.46
CA LEU A 154 1.19 -5.96 -6.52
C LEU A 154 1.53 -4.50 -6.18
N GLN A 155 2.38 -4.24 -5.19
CA GLN A 155 2.74 -2.85 -4.85
C GLN A 155 3.65 -2.24 -5.92
N LEU A 156 4.59 -3.01 -6.47
CA LEU A 156 5.47 -2.54 -7.56
C LEU A 156 4.69 -2.23 -8.84
N HIS A 157 3.68 -3.03 -9.18
CA HIS A 157 2.76 -2.72 -10.28
C HIS A 157 2.04 -1.37 -10.11
N ARG A 158 1.69 -1.02 -8.87
CA ARG A 158 0.86 0.15 -8.59
C ARG A 158 1.65 1.44 -8.43
N ILE A 159 2.73 1.39 -7.67
CA ILE A 159 3.50 2.57 -7.27
C ILE A 159 4.97 2.50 -7.65
N GLY A 160 5.40 1.46 -8.37
CA GLY A 160 6.79 1.25 -8.74
C GLY A 160 7.36 2.38 -9.58
N ASP A 161 6.69 2.77 -10.67
CA ASP A 161 7.10 3.92 -11.50
C ASP A 161 7.19 5.23 -10.68
N GLN A 162 6.22 5.45 -9.79
CA GLN A 162 6.20 6.63 -8.92
C GLN A 162 7.40 6.62 -7.96
N LEU A 163 7.73 5.47 -7.37
CA LEU A 163 8.88 5.33 -6.47
C LEU A 163 10.21 5.45 -7.23
N ASP A 164 10.34 4.80 -8.39
CA ASP A 164 11.55 4.80 -9.22
C ASP A 164 11.95 6.23 -9.62
N LYS A 165 10.97 7.06 -9.98
CA LYS A 165 11.18 8.49 -10.26
C LYS A 165 11.62 9.31 -9.05
N VAL A 166 11.24 8.89 -7.84
CA VAL A 166 11.62 9.56 -6.59
C VAL A 166 13.02 9.14 -6.15
N ASN A 167 13.38 7.86 -6.29
CA ASN A 167 14.69 7.34 -5.92
C ASN A 167 15.07 6.09 -6.72
N THR A 168 15.66 6.31 -7.91
CA THR A 168 16.09 5.24 -8.82
C THR A 168 17.16 4.34 -8.19
N GLU A 169 18.08 4.89 -7.41
CA GLU A 169 19.17 4.11 -6.77
C GLU A 169 18.60 3.05 -5.82
N ARG A 170 17.65 3.41 -4.95
CA ARG A 170 16.97 2.45 -4.06
C ARG A 170 16.11 1.45 -4.83
N MET A 171 15.55 1.84 -5.98
CA MET A 171 14.83 0.91 -6.84
C MET A 171 15.77 -0.10 -7.51
N ASP A 172 16.96 0.34 -7.91
CA ASP A 172 17.99 -0.56 -8.44
C ASP A 172 18.45 -1.57 -7.40
N GLU A 173 18.73 -1.13 -6.18
CA GLU A 173 19.04 -2.01 -5.03
C GLU A 173 17.95 -3.08 -4.83
N LEU A 174 16.68 -2.67 -4.83
CA LEU A 174 15.56 -3.60 -4.71
C LEU A 174 15.55 -4.63 -5.83
N PHE A 175 15.71 -4.19 -7.08
CA PHE A 175 15.71 -5.09 -8.23
C PHE A 175 16.97 -5.95 -8.33
N PHE A 176 18.09 -5.55 -7.72
CA PHE A 176 19.24 -6.46 -7.51
C PHE A 176 18.86 -7.60 -6.56
N LEU A 177 18.20 -7.31 -5.44
CA LEU A 177 17.72 -8.36 -4.53
C LEU A 177 16.74 -9.33 -5.21
N LEU A 178 15.84 -8.83 -6.05
CA LEU A 178 14.91 -9.68 -6.81
C LEU A 178 15.63 -10.61 -7.79
N ARG A 179 16.65 -10.10 -8.51
CA ARG A 179 17.48 -10.91 -9.42
C ARG A 179 18.29 -11.96 -8.67
N ASP A 180 18.93 -11.58 -7.57
CA ASP A 180 19.65 -12.53 -6.71
C ASP A 180 18.71 -13.59 -6.14
N GLY A 181 17.54 -13.17 -5.70
CA GLY A 181 16.45 -14.05 -5.28
C GLY A 181 16.08 -15.06 -6.36
N PHE A 182 15.80 -14.59 -7.56
CA PHE A 182 15.39 -15.41 -8.69
C PHE A 182 16.48 -16.40 -9.16
N LEU A 183 17.73 -15.95 -9.23
CA LEU A 183 18.87 -16.72 -9.78
C LEU A 183 19.49 -17.69 -8.76
N LEU A 184 19.64 -17.27 -7.50
CA LEU A 184 20.46 -17.97 -6.51
C LEU A 184 19.65 -18.74 -5.48
N ARG A 185 18.32 -18.56 -5.42
CA ARG A 185 17.49 -19.24 -4.40
C ARG A 185 16.89 -20.54 -4.90
N ASP A 186 17.21 -21.59 -4.16
CA ASP A 186 16.52 -22.87 -4.23
C ASP A 186 15.20 -22.83 -3.44
N GLY A 187 14.25 -23.64 -3.89
CA GLY A 187 12.97 -23.84 -3.20
C GLY A 187 11.94 -22.73 -3.37
N LEU A 188 12.12 -21.82 -4.33
CA LEU A 188 11.03 -20.93 -4.77
C LEU A 188 9.94 -21.76 -5.45
N SER A 189 8.68 -21.46 -5.13
CA SER A 189 7.54 -22.07 -5.80
C SER A 189 7.45 -21.64 -7.27
N SER A 190 6.71 -22.41 -8.07
CA SER A 190 6.48 -22.06 -9.49
C SER A 190 5.80 -20.71 -9.64
N LEU A 191 4.80 -20.42 -8.79
CA LEU A 191 4.10 -19.14 -8.81
C LEU A 191 5.05 -17.99 -8.43
N THR A 192 5.87 -18.15 -7.40
CA THR A 192 6.87 -17.16 -7.02
C THR A 192 7.83 -16.86 -8.17
N ARG A 193 8.34 -17.89 -8.85
CA ARG A 193 9.22 -17.72 -10.01
C ARG A 193 8.53 -16.96 -11.14
N LEU A 194 7.27 -17.30 -11.43
CA LEU A 194 6.48 -16.63 -12.45
C LEU A 194 6.28 -15.14 -12.12
N LEU A 195 5.86 -14.82 -10.90
CA LEU A 195 5.64 -13.45 -10.42
C LEU A 195 6.93 -12.61 -10.42
N LEU A 196 8.06 -13.20 -10.00
CA LEU A 196 9.35 -12.51 -10.01
C LEU A 196 9.85 -12.24 -11.43
N LEU A 197 9.67 -13.17 -12.35
CA LEU A 197 10.06 -12.97 -13.75
C LEU A 197 9.20 -11.88 -14.40
N GLU A 198 7.89 -11.93 -14.17
CA GLU A 198 6.95 -10.93 -14.66
C GLU A 198 7.33 -9.51 -14.22
N ILE A 199 7.56 -9.30 -12.91
CA ILE A 199 7.89 -7.95 -12.42
C ILE A 199 9.26 -7.46 -12.89
N LEU A 200 10.22 -8.38 -13.11
CA LEU A 200 11.53 -8.06 -13.69
C LEU A 200 11.39 -7.57 -15.14
N GLU A 201 10.57 -8.24 -15.94
CA GLU A 201 10.23 -7.80 -17.30
C GLU A 201 9.43 -6.49 -17.30
N PHE A 202 8.48 -6.36 -16.37
CA PHE A 202 7.66 -5.15 -16.24
C PHE A 202 8.51 -3.90 -16.01
N ARG A 203 9.48 -3.93 -15.08
CA ARG A 203 10.40 -2.81 -14.89
C ARG A 203 11.33 -2.62 -16.08
N ALA A 204 11.81 -3.69 -16.70
CA ALA A 204 12.68 -3.60 -17.89
C ALA A 204 11.96 -2.96 -19.10
N GLY A 205 10.63 -3.08 -19.17
CA GLY A 205 9.77 -2.39 -20.13
C GLY A 205 9.30 -1.01 -19.68
N ASP A 206 10.07 -0.31 -18.84
CA ASP A 206 9.71 1.01 -18.28
C ASP A 206 8.36 1.01 -17.55
N TRP A 207 8.16 0.02 -16.67
CA TRP A 207 6.90 -0.18 -15.93
C TRP A 207 5.71 -0.47 -16.84
N SER A 208 5.95 -1.26 -17.89
CA SER A 208 4.93 -1.76 -18.82
C SER A 208 5.25 -3.17 -19.32
N LEU A 209 4.22 -3.97 -19.61
CA LEU A 209 4.38 -5.28 -20.23
C LEU A 209 4.27 -5.19 -21.75
N SER A 210 5.08 -5.98 -22.45
CA SER A 210 4.91 -6.22 -23.88
C SER A 210 3.67 -7.09 -24.15
N ASP A 211 3.12 -7.02 -25.36
CA ASP A 211 2.00 -7.88 -25.78
C ASP A 211 2.32 -9.37 -25.65
N THR A 212 3.57 -9.76 -25.86
CA THR A 212 4.04 -11.14 -25.73
C THR A 212 4.05 -11.57 -24.27
N ALA A 213 4.61 -10.74 -23.38
CA ALA A 213 4.61 -11.00 -21.93
C ALA A 213 3.17 -11.07 -21.38
N GLN A 214 2.31 -10.14 -21.80
CA GLN A 214 0.89 -10.13 -21.40
C GLN A 214 0.19 -11.46 -21.74
N LYS A 215 0.48 -12.04 -22.91
CA LYS A 215 -0.07 -13.34 -23.31
C LYS A 215 0.50 -14.48 -22.45
N TYR A 216 1.81 -14.50 -22.25
CA TYR A 216 2.48 -15.53 -21.47
C TYR A 216 1.97 -15.59 -20.03
N TYR A 217 1.85 -14.45 -19.35
CA TYR A 217 1.48 -14.40 -17.92
C TYR A 217 -0.03 -14.49 -17.66
N TYR A 218 -0.88 -14.04 -18.59
CA TYR A 218 -2.32 -13.88 -18.33
C TYR A 218 -3.25 -14.58 -19.34
N SER A 219 -2.73 -15.13 -20.43
CA SER A 219 -3.54 -15.79 -21.47
C SER A 219 -3.23 -17.26 -21.68
N GLU A 220 -2.08 -17.76 -21.20
CA GLU A 220 -1.82 -19.19 -21.18
C GLU A 220 -2.69 -19.85 -20.11
N VAL A 221 -3.82 -20.41 -20.55
CA VAL A 221 -4.60 -21.34 -19.75
C VAL A 221 -3.69 -22.55 -19.50
N HIS A 222 -3.21 -22.71 -18.27
CA HIS A 222 -2.53 -23.94 -17.88
C HIS A 222 -3.56 -25.09 -17.95
N ASP A 223 -3.38 -25.99 -18.93
CA ASP A 223 -4.05 -27.30 -19.01
C ASP A 223 -3.68 -28.20 -17.82
#